data_AF-A0ABD5WTS6-F1
#
_entry.id   AF-A0ABD5WTS6-F1
#
_cell.length_a   1.000
_cell.length_b   1.000
_cell.length_c   1.000
_cell.angle_alpha   90.00
_cell.angle_beta   90.00
_cell.angle_gamma   90.00
#
_symmetry.space_group_name_H-M   'P 1'
#
loop_
_entity.id
_entity.type
_entity.pdbx_description
1 polymer ?
#
loop_
_entity_poly.entity_id
_entity_poly.type
_entity_poly.pdbx_seq_one_letter_code
_entity_poly.pdbx_strand_id
1 'polypeptide(L)'
;MKDTDRWLQRLELSDLIPDNVRRRHARKFFVGVFVVMLVTGTVGAVGYANTQQRLESQVRNQLTSTAELQADGLDGWIAGLERQTRTLSQAKQFQNGDVDEIGLYLLDQQQSLGEGIVAVHYVEVSSGEILSSTSREVVGRKMSEVGATWDTETIDAKTNIPSYVHVANDPYVSPVSGERAIAFVSAPPKNTQHAVVVVASLEVRANNFYQTIDGGQTLVVDGTGETVLDTTPEATESFAAAPIAEDAGTNRTGFESAGSSVVGYTAVEGTDWVVLTHVPKSNAYAMRDSVGTSLAAMVLATIAVLGIAAVGFGRRQTKTLEDLTESAEEMERGNLGVELRTDRIDEFGRLYDAFDAMRDSLREQIATAETAREEAERAKDEAEEARREVERERREARRARAEAERLGDRLEETAAEYAAVMADCADGDLTRRLDDADSEAMAEVACAFNEMLTSGKRPCGWSGSSARRSPTRARR
;
A
#
# COMPACT_ATOMS: atom_id res chain seq x y z
N MET A 1 15.78 -33.20 -12.68
CA MET A 1 15.78 -31.72 -12.72
C MET A 1 15.34 -31.24 -14.11
N LYS A 2 14.07 -31.46 -14.50
CA LYS A 2 13.49 -30.96 -15.75
C LYS A 2 11.95 -31.02 -15.87
N ASP A 3 11.20 -31.25 -14.78
CA ASP A 3 9.74 -31.47 -14.87
C ASP A 3 8.88 -30.66 -13.88
N THR A 4 9.45 -29.73 -13.14
CA THR A 4 8.69 -28.90 -12.18
C THR A 4 8.14 -27.59 -12.76
N ASP A 5 8.41 -27.29 -14.03
CA ASP A 5 8.11 -25.98 -14.65
C ASP A 5 6.73 -25.89 -15.34
N ARG A 6 5.96 -26.98 -15.40
CA ARG A 6 4.67 -27.00 -16.14
C ARG A 6 3.41 -26.71 -15.30
N TRP A 7 3.50 -26.71 -13.97
CA TRP A 7 2.32 -26.54 -13.12
C TRP A 7 2.01 -25.08 -12.72
N LEU A 8 2.92 -24.13 -12.97
CA LEU A 8 2.73 -22.73 -12.61
C LEU A 8 2.10 -21.85 -13.72
N GLN A 9 1.80 -22.41 -14.91
CA GLN A 9 1.26 -21.65 -16.05
C GLN A 9 -0.26 -21.77 -16.29
N ARG A 10 -1.03 -22.42 -15.38
CA ARG A 10 -2.49 -22.60 -15.54
C ARG A 10 -3.34 -22.05 -14.39
N LEU A 11 -2.92 -20.93 -13.82
CA LEU A 11 -3.82 -20.05 -13.09
C LEU A 11 -3.94 -18.76 -13.90
N GLU A 12 -4.75 -18.83 -14.96
CA GLU A 12 -5.19 -17.65 -15.68
C GLU A 12 -6.03 -16.79 -14.72
N LEU A 13 -5.38 -15.82 -14.07
CA LEU A 13 -5.98 -14.78 -13.23
C LEU A 13 -7.11 -13.99 -13.92
N SER A 14 -7.36 -14.22 -15.22
CA SER A 14 -8.43 -13.60 -15.99
C SER A 14 -9.84 -14.03 -15.60
N ASP A 15 -10.02 -15.20 -14.98
CA ASP A 15 -11.36 -15.71 -14.63
C ASP A 15 -11.86 -15.30 -13.23
N LEU A 16 -10.97 -14.78 -12.39
CA LEU A 16 -11.30 -14.34 -11.01
C LEU A 16 -11.78 -12.89 -10.91
N ILE A 17 -11.70 -12.13 -12.01
CA ILE A 17 -12.01 -10.69 -12.02
C ILE A 17 -13.34 -10.46 -12.76
N PRO A 18 -14.40 -9.98 -12.08
CA PRO A 18 -15.70 -9.71 -12.71
C PRO A 18 -15.57 -8.78 -13.93
N ASP A 19 -16.33 -9.04 -15.00
CA ASP A 19 -16.27 -8.26 -16.26
C ASP A 19 -16.48 -6.75 -16.08
N ASN A 20 -17.19 -6.36 -15.01
CA ASN A 20 -17.46 -4.98 -14.61
C ASN A 20 -16.18 -4.22 -14.20
N VAL A 21 -15.12 -4.94 -13.82
CA VAL A 21 -13.79 -4.43 -13.47
C VAL A 21 -12.89 -4.38 -14.72
N ARG A 22 -13.08 -5.30 -15.68
CA ARG A 22 -12.27 -5.35 -16.92
C ARG A 22 -12.47 -4.14 -17.84
N ARG A 23 -13.65 -3.52 -17.85
CA ARG A 23 -14.01 -2.43 -18.79
C ARG A 23 -13.40 -1.07 -18.47
N ARG A 24 -12.85 -0.84 -17.27
CA ARG A 24 -12.26 0.46 -16.87
C ARG A 24 -10.87 0.27 -16.27
N HIS A 25 -9.84 0.86 -16.90
CA HIS A 25 -8.45 0.81 -16.43
C HIS A 25 -8.27 1.32 -14.99
N ALA A 26 -9.01 2.36 -14.61
CA ALA A 26 -9.02 2.86 -13.23
C ALA A 26 -9.45 1.80 -12.21
N ARG A 27 -10.47 0.98 -12.50
CA ARG A 27 -10.92 -0.10 -11.59
C ARG A 27 -9.88 -1.21 -11.46
N LYS A 28 -9.22 -1.59 -12.55
CA LYS A 28 -8.10 -2.56 -12.50
C LYS A 28 -6.97 -2.07 -11.60
N PHE A 29 -6.64 -0.78 -11.69
CA PHE A 29 -5.62 -0.17 -10.83
C PHE A 29 -6.03 -0.20 -9.36
N PHE A 30 -7.23 0.25 -9.01
CA PHE A 30 -7.71 0.22 -7.62
C PHE A 30 -7.82 -1.21 -7.06
N VAL A 31 -8.26 -2.17 -7.87
CA VAL A 31 -8.28 -3.59 -7.47
C VAL A 31 -6.85 -4.11 -7.25
N GLY A 32 -5.89 -3.76 -8.11
CA GLY A 32 -4.48 -4.13 -7.91
C GLY A 32 -3.90 -3.56 -6.61
N VAL A 33 -4.11 -2.27 -6.35
CA VAL A 33 -3.70 -1.62 -5.09
C VAL A 33 -4.35 -2.27 -3.88
N PHE A 34 -5.64 -2.58 -3.95
CA PHE A 34 -6.37 -3.25 -2.88
C PHE A 34 -5.81 -4.65 -2.60
N VAL A 35 -5.52 -5.44 -3.63
CA VAL A 35 -4.91 -6.76 -3.48
C VAL A 35 -3.54 -6.65 -2.82
N VAL A 36 -2.69 -5.69 -3.23
CA VAL A 36 -1.38 -5.47 -2.59
C VAL A 36 -1.55 -5.08 -1.12
N MET A 37 -2.46 -4.15 -0.80
CA MET A 37 -2.74 -3.78 0.60
C MET A 37 -3.22 -4.98 1.43
N LEU A 38 -4.09 -5.82 0.87
CA LEU A 38 -4.60 -7.02 1.54
C LEU A 38 -3.47 -8.01 1.80
N VAL A 39 -2.59 -8.25 0.82
CA VAL A 39 -1.42 -9.12 0.98
C VAL A 39 -0.46 -8.58 2.02
N THR A 40 -0.07 -7.30 1.93
CA THR A 40 0.86 -6.69 2.90
C THR A 40 0.28 -6.64 4.31
N GLY A 41 -1.01 -6.31 4.45
CA GLY A 41 -1.70 -6.36 5.74
C GLY A 41 -1.77 -7.76 6.33
N THR A 42 -2.03 -8.76 5.49
CA THR A 42 -2.05 -10.18 5.92
C THR A 42 -0.65 -10.65 6.34
N VAL A 43 0.39 -10.36 5.55
CA VAL A 43 1.78 -10.70 5.89
C VAL A 43 2.21 -9.99 7.18
N GLY A 44 1.85 -8.71 7.35
CA GLY A 44 2.12 -7.96 8.58
C GLY A 44 1.41 -8.57 9.79
N ALA A 45 0.13 -8.93 9.67
CA ALA A 45 -0.64 -9.56 10.74
C ALA A 45 -0.10 -10.94 11.13
N VAL A 46 0.22 -11.79 10.15
CA VAL A 46 0.84 -13.11 10.37
C VAL A 46 2.24 -12.97 10.98
N GLY A 47 3.04 -12.03 10.48
CA GLY A 47 4.37 -11.73 11.01
C GLY A 47 4.31 -11.26 12.48
N TYR A 48 3.34 -10.41 12.80
CA TYR A 48 3.11 -9.95 14.18
C TYR A 48 2.69 -11.11 15.09
N ALA A 49 1.70 -11.92 14.70
CA ALA A 49 1.23 -13.07 15.49
C ALA A 49 2.33 -14.11 15.74
N ASN A 50 3.11 -14.45 14.70
CA ASN A 50 4.24 -15.37 14.82
C ASN A 50 5.34 -14.83 15.76
N THR A 51 5.56 -13.51 15.75
CA THR A 51 6.56 -12.88 16.62
C THR A 51 6.12 -12.91 18.08
N GLN A 52 4.83 -12.69 18.37
CA GLN A 52 4.30 -12.78 19.74
C GLN A 52 4.55 -14.14 20.36
N GLN A 53 4.18 -15.22 19.65
CA GLN A 53 4.33 -16.59 20.15
C GLN A 53 5.80 -16.95 20.40
N ARG A 54 6.69 -16.55 19.47
CA ARG A 54 8.14 -16.78 19.63
C ARG A 54 8.70 -16.02 20.82
N LEU A 55 8.34 -14.75 20.97
CA LEU A 55 8.82 -13.92 22.07
C LEU A 55 8.37 -14.48 23.42
N GLU A 56 7.11 -14.89 23.55
CA GLU A 56 6.60 -15.52 24.78
C GLU A 56 7.36 -16.80 25.11
N SER A 57 7.56 -17.70 24.14
CA SER A 57 8.34 -18.93 24.34
C SER A 57 9.80 -18.66 24.72
N GLN A 58 10.40 -17.62 24.14
CA GLN A 58 11.77 -17.23 24.43
C GLN A 58 11.89 -16.67 25.85
N VAL A 59 11.00 -15.76 26.25
CA VAL A 59 10.95 -15.21 27.62
C VAL A 59 10.72 -16.34 28.63
N ARG A 60 9.78 -17.25 28.36
CA ARG A 60 9.52 -18.42 29.19
C ARG A 60 10.80 -19.23 29.38
N ASN A 61 11.40 -19.72 28.29
CA ASN A 61 12.58 -20.57 28.35
C ASN A 61 13.77 -19.87 29.01
N GLN A 62 13.96 -18.59 28.72
CA GLN A 62 15.05 -17.81 29.27
C GLN A 62 14.91 -17.62 30.79
N LEU A 63 13.69 -17.32 31.27
CA LEU A 63 13.45 -17.16 32.70
C LEU A 63 13.48 -18.49 33.44
N THR A 64 12.91 -19.58 32.89
CA THR A 64 13.01 -20.90 33.50
C THR A 64 14.45 -21.38 33.56
N SER A 65 15.22 -21.28 32.47
CA SER A 65 16.64 -21.67 32.49
C SER A 65 17.50 -20.79 33.38
N THR A 66 17.16 -19.50 33.53
CA THR A 66 17.84 -18.65 34.52
C THR A 66 17.52 -19.14 35.93
N ALA A 67 16.26 -19.41 36.25
CA ALA A 67 15.85 -19.93 37.55
C ALA A 67 16.51 -21.29 37.86
N GLU A 68 16.57 -22.21 36.89
CA GLU A 68 17.27 -23.50 37.00
C GLU A 68 18.74 -23.29 37.33
N LEU A 69 19.45 -22.46 36.55
CA LEU A 69 20.88 -22.19 36.79
C LEU A 69 21.13 -21.52 38.15
N GLN A 70 20.22 -20.66 38.62
CA GLN A 70 20.34 -20.08 39.96
C GLN A 70 20.05 -21.09 41.07
N ALA A 71 19.07 -21.97 40.88
CA ALA A 71 18.73 -23.05 41.79
C ALA A 71 19.87 -24.08 41.91
N ASP A 72 20.43 -24.53 40.78
CA ASP A 72 21.61 -25.40 40.73
C ASP A 72 22.82 -24.75 41.42
N GLY A 73 23.02 -23.44 41.17
CA GLY A 73 24.08 -22.68 41.83
C GLY A 73 23.87 -22.57 43.34
N LEU A 74 22.62 -22.48 43.80
CA LEU A 74 22.27 -22.38 45.22
C LEU A 74 22.44 -23.73 45.91
N ASP A 75 21.96 -24.81 45.29
CA ASP A 75 22.21 -26.19 45.73
C ASP A 75 23.71 -26.48 45.85
N GLY A 76 24.50 -26.16 44.82
CA GLY A 76 25.96 -26.33 44.85
C GLY A 76 26.66 -25.53 45.96
N TRP A 77 26.15 -24.33 46.26
CA TRP A 77 26.65 -23.51 47.37
C TRP A 77 26.31 -24.11 48.74
N ILE A 78 25.06 -24.56 48.95
CA ILE A 78 24.60 -25.26 50.16
C ILE A 78 25.43 -26.53 50.37
N ALA A 79 25.54 -27.39 49.35
CA ALA A 79 26.33 -28.62 49.40
C ALA A 79 27.83 -28.37 49.64
N GLY A 80 28.35 -27.22 49.21
CA GLY A 80 29.69 -26.73 49.54
C GLY A 80 29.83 -26.45 51.03
N LEU A 81 28.90 -25.68 51.59
CA LEU A 81 28.89 -25.31 53.01
C LEU A 81 28.64 -26.51 53.93
N GLU A 82 27.82 -27.47 53.52
CA GLU A 82 27.67 -28.73 54.26
C GLU A 82 29.00 -29.49 54.35
N ARG A 83 29.73 -29.63 53.24
CA ARG A 83 31.04 -30.30 53.23
C ARG A 83 32.06 -29.56 54.10
N GLN A 84 32.06 -28.23 54.06
CA GLN A 84 32.93 -27.42 54.91
C GLN A 84 32.59 -27.57 56.40
N THR A 85 31.31 -27.49 56.75
CA THR A 85 30.81 -27.64 58.13
C THR A 85 31.16 -29.01 58.70
N ARG A 86 30.96 -30.07 57.92
CA ARG A 86 31.35 -31.44 58.27
C ARG A 86 32.85 -31.58 58.49
N THR A 87 33.66 -30.97 57.63
CA THR A 87 35.13 -31.03 57.76
C THR A 87 35.58 -30.32 59.03
N LEU A 88 34.97 -29.18 59.33
CA LEU A 88 35.25 -28.40 60.53
C LEU A 88 34.86 -29.16 61.79
N SER A 89 33.65 -29.74 61.86
CA SER A 89 33.19 -30.50 63.03
C SER A 89 34.03 -31.75 63.33
N GLN A 90 34.74 -32.28 62.33
CA GLN A 90 35.66 -33.41 62.48
C GLN A 90 37.06 -33.03 62.97
N ALA A 91 37.38 -31.75 63.11
CA ALA A 91 38.67 -31.31 63.64
C ALA A 91 38.90 -31.85 65.06
N LYS A 92 40.16 -32.20 65.37
CA LYS A 92 40.56 -32.86 66.63
C LYS A 92 40.09 -32.07 67.87
N GLN A 93 40.17 -30.76 67.81
CA GLN A 93 39.82 -29.84 68.89
C GLN A 93 38.36 -30.01 69.31
N PHE A 94 37.42 -30.09 68.36
CA PHE A 94 36.01 -30.32 68.68
C PHE A 94 35.72 -31.74 69.20
N GLN A 95 36.56 -32.73 68.85
CA GLN A 95 36.44 -34.08 69.40
C GLN A 95 36.83 -34.13 70.89
N ASN A 96 37.77 -33.28 71.31
CA ASN A 96 38.26 -33.24 72.69
C ASN A 96 37.30 -32.48 73.63
N GLY A 97 36.58 -31.49 73.09
CA GLY A 97 35.60 -30.70 73.84
C GLY A 97 36.19 -29.64 74.78
N ASP A 98 37.50 -29.41 74.75
CA ASP A 98 38.15 -28.35 75.52
C ASP A 98 37.83 -26.98 74.92
N VAL A 99 37.04 -26.18 75.64
CA VAL A 99 36.52 -24.89 75.17
C VAL A 99 37.65 -23.88 74.90
N ASP A 100 38.74 -23.92 75.66
CA ASP A 100 39.87 -23.00 75.48
C ASP A 100 40.68 -23.38 74.23
N GLU A 101 40.95 -24.68 74.01
CA GLU A 101 41.59 -25.16 72.77
C GLU A 101 40.73 -24.87 71.53
N ILE A 102 39.41 -25.04 71.64
CA ILE A 102 38.45 -24.75 70.57
C ILE A 102 38.44 -23.25 70.25
N GLY A 103 38.44 -22.38 71.27
CA GLY A 103 38.49 -20.93 71.08
C GLY A 103 39.73 -20.47 70.32
N LEU A 104 40.91 -21.01 70.66
CA LEU A 104 42.16 -20.74 69.93
C LEU A 104 42.12 -21.26 68.50
N TYR A 105 41.57 -22.46 68.29
CA TYR A 105 41.41 -23.04 66.97
C TYR A 105 40.47 -22.21 66.08
N LEU A 106 39.31 -21.78 66.61
CA LEU A 106 38.38 -20.93 65.88
C LEU A 106 39.00 -19.58 65.53
N LEU A 107 39.79 -18.99 66.43
CA LEU A 107 40.51 -17.75 66.17
C LEU A 107 41.53 -17.89 65.03
N ASP A 108 42.26 -19.01 64.98
CA ASP A 108 43.17 -19.33 63.87
C ASP A 108 42.41 -19.53 62.56
N GLN A 109 41.32 -20.31 62.61
CA GLN A 109 40.50 -20.59 61.42
C GLN A 109 39.80 -19.36 60.87
N GLN A 110 39.48 -18.36 61.69
CA GLN A 110 38.79 -17.14 61.28
C GLN A 110 39.47 -16.44 60.09
N GLN A 111 40.80 -16.47 60.00
CA GLN A 111 41.54 -15.85 58.88
C GLN A 111 41.40 -16.63 57.56
N SER A 112 40.99 -17.89 57.64
CA SER A 112 40.83 -18.81 56.50
C SER A 112 39.36 -19.06 56.13
N LEU A 113 38.42 -18.55 56.93
CA LEU A 113 36.99 -18.60 56.59
C LEU A 113 36.76 -17.74 55.34
N GLY A 114 36.02 -18.29 54.37
CA GLY A 114 35.68 -17.55 53.15
C GLY A 114 34.75 -16.37 53.45
N GLU A 115 34.71 -15.39 52.53
CA GLU A 115 33.94 -14.14 52.67
C GLU A 115 32.42 -14.36 52.92
N GLY A 116 31.89 -15.55 52.59
CA GLY A 116 30.49 -15.90 52.83
C GLY A 116 30.17 -16.43 54.24
N ILE A 117 31.16 -16.64 55.12
CA ILE A 117 30.94 -17.15 56.47
C ILE A 117 30.93 -15.98 57.47
N VAL A 118 29.80 -15.81 58.14
CA VAL A 118 29.59 -14.76 59.15
C VAL A 118 30.25 -15.13 60.46
N ALA A 119 30.05 -16.37 60.91
CA ALA A 119 30.59 -16.87 62.16
C ALA A 119 30.62 -18.40 62.22
N VAL A 120 31.44 -18.92 63.13
CA VAL A 120 31.38 -20.31 63.58
C VAL A 120 31.15 -20.32 65.09
N HIS A 121 30.22 -21.15 65.53
CA HIS A 121 29.87 -21.35 66.93
C HIS A 121 30.11 -22.80 67.34
N TYR A 122 30.56 -22.99 68.57
CA TYR A 122 30.57 -24.28 69.26
C TYR A 122 29.51 -24.21 70.36
N VAL A 123 28.53 -25.11 70.28
CA VAL A 123 27.25 -25.02 71.01
C VAL A 123 27.01 -26.29 71.79
N GLU A 124 26.50 -26.18 73.02
CA GLU A 124 25.98 -27.33 73.76
C GLU A 124 24.56 -27.68 73.26
N VAL A 125 24.35 -28.92 72.83
CA VAL A 125 23.10 -29.32 72.12
C VAL A 125 21.88 -29.21 73.02
N SER A 126 22.00 -29.62 74.29
CA SER A 126 20.89 -29.69 75.24
C SER A 126 20.34 -28.33 75.66
N SER A 127 21.23 -27.33 75.81
CA SER A 127 20.89 -25.98 76.28
C SER A 127 20.77 -24.98 75.13
N GLY A 128 21.40 -25.27 73.98
CA GLY A 128 21.58 -24.35 72.87
C GLY A 128 22.56 -23.21 73.19
N GLU A 129 23.34 -23.32 74.27
CA GLU A 129 24.29 -22.28 74.69
C GLU A 129 25.55 -22.27 73.83
N ILE A 130 25.96 -21.08 73.38
CA ILE A 130 27.19 -20.88 72.62
C ILE A 130 28.37 -20.85 73.59
N LEU A 131 29.14 -21.93 73.63
CA LEU A 131 30.31 -22.07 74.51
C LEU A 131 31.56 -21.39 73.96
N SER A 132 31.73 -21.37 72.64
CA SER A 132 32.86 -20.71 71.97
C SER A 132 32.46 -20.22 70.58
N SER A 133 33.07 -19.15 70.09
CA SER A 133 32.79 -18.62 68.76
C SER A 133 33.91 -17.74 68.20
N THR A 134 33.98 -17.64 66.87
CA THR A 134 34.70 -16.59 66.15
C THR A 134 34.18 -15.18 66.43
N SER A 135 32.94 -15.04 66.90
CA SER A 135 32.37 -13.77 67.37
C SER A 135 32.15 -13.81 68.88
N ARG A 136 32.92 -13.03 69.62
CA ARG A 136 32.91 -13.05 71.09
C ARG A 136 31.63 -12.47 71.69
N GLU A 137 30.90 -11.64 70.95
CA GLU A 137 29.70 -10.94 71.43
C GLU A 137 28.50 -11.86 71.66
N VAL A 138 28.54 -13.07 71.07
CA VAL A 138 27.46 -14.06 71.19
C VAL A 138 27.77 -15.21 72.15
N VAL A 139 28.99 -15.29 72.69
CA VAL A 139 29.38 -16.36 73.63
C VAL A 139 28.58 -16.22 74.93
N GLY A 140 28.09 -17.36 75.44
CA GLY A 140 27.22 -17.45 76.63
C GLY A 140 25.75 -17.13 76.36
N ARG A 141 25.37 -16.78 75.12
CA ARG A 141 23.98 -16.62 74.69
C ARG A 141 23.45 -17.93 74.12
N LYS A 142 22.12 -18.08 74.10
CA LYS A 142 21.48 -19.22 73.44
C LYS A 142 21.28 -18.98 71.94
N MET A 143 21.30 -20.05 71.13
CA MET A 143 21.03 -19.97 69.69
C MET A 143 19.68 -19.32 69.37
N SER A 144 18.65 -19.57 70.18
CA SER A 144 17.33 -18.92 70.05
C SER A 144 17.35 -17.42 70.37
N GLU A 145 18.24 -16.96 71.24
CA GLU A 145 18.38 -15.53 71.58
C GLU A 145 19.16 -14.75 70.51
N VAL A 146 19.90 -15.44 69.64
CA VAL A 146 20.60 -14.85 68.49
C VAL A 146 19.78 -14.96 67.20
N GLY A 147 18.51 -15.34 67.31
CA GLY A 147 17.54 -15.37 66.21
C GLY A 147 17.47 -16.69 65.44
N ALA A 148 18.41 -17.61 65.65
CA ALA A 148 18.39 -18.90 64.99
C ALA A 148 17.37 -19.84 65.64
N THR A 149 16.50 -20.46 64.84
CA THR A 149 15.63 -21.54 65.31
C THR A 149 16.49 -22.71 65.80
N TRP A 150 16.34 -23.10 67.07
CA TRP A 150 17.09 -24.20 67.67
C TRP A 150 16.13 -25.27 68.18
N ASP A 151 15.91 -26.30 67.37
CA ASP A 151 15.15 -27.48 67.76
C ASP A 151 16.11 -28.57 68.24
N THR A 152 16.19 -28.72 69.56
CA THR A 152 17.07 -29.70 70.19
C THR A 152 16.75 -31.14 69.80
N GLU A 153 15.47 -31.49 69.61
CA GLU A 153 15.07 -32.85 69.27
C GLU A 153 15.49 -33.18 67.84
N THR A 154 15.26 -32.26 66.90
CA THR A 154 15.71 -32.40 65.52
C THR A 154 17.24 -32.41 65.42
N ILE A 155 17.92 -31.51 66.13
CA ILE A 155 19.38 -31.40 66.08
C ILE A 155 20.02 -32.64 66.69
N ASP A 156 19.60 -33.08 67.88
CA ASP A 156 20.13 -34.28 68.52
C ASP A 156 19.87 -35.53 67.66
N ALA A 157 18.63 -35.72 67.19
CA ALA A 157 18.28 -36.88 66.36
C ALA A 157 19.05 -36.93 65.02
N LYS A 158 19.23 -35.77 64.36
CA LYS A 158 19.88 -35.70 63.05
C LYS A 158 21.40 -35.68 63.13
N THR A 159 21.99 -35.03 64.14
CA THR A 159 23.44 -34.87 64.24
C THR A 159 24.16 -36.02 64.96
N ASN A 160 23.42 -36.91 65.63
CA ASN A 160 23.98 -38.15 66.19
C ASN A 160 24.43 -39.16 65.10
N ILE A 161 24.17 -38.87 63.83
CA ILE A 161 24.70 -39.59 62.68
C ILE A 161 26.05 -38.98 62.29
N PRO A 162 27.17 -39.72 62.39
CA PRO A 162 28.47 -39.22 61.99
C PRO A 162 28.44 -38.70 60.55
N SER A 163 28.91 -37.48 60.33
CA SER A 163 28.96 -36.82 59.02
C SER A 163 27.63 -36.28 58.48
N TYR A 164 26.54 -36.30 59.25
CA TYR A 164 25.36 -35.54 58.86
C TYR A 164 25.54 -34.04 59.17
N VAL A 165 24.96 -33.18 58.33
CA VAL A 165 24.88 -31.74 58.56
C VAL A 165 23.42 -31.36 58.45
N HIS A 166 22.89 -30.77 59.51
CA HIS A 166 21.55 -30.19 59.50
C HIS A 166 21.64 -28.76 59.00
N VAL A 167 20.95 -28.49 57.89
CA VAL A 167 20.74 -27.12 57.39
C VAL A 167 19.46 -26.59 58.04
N ALA A 168 19.54 -25.43 58.69
CA ALA A 168 18.36 -24.77 59.24
C ALA A 168 17.42 -24.36 58.10
N ASN A 169 16.13 -24.68 58.21
CA ASN A 169 15.16 -24.39 57.15
C ASN A 169 14.87 -22.88 57.02
N ASP A 170 14.93 -22.16 58.14
CA ASP A 170 14.56 -20.75 58.23
C ASP A 170 15.81 -19.85 58.35
N PRO A 171 15.98 -18.89 57.43
CA PRO A 171 16.95 -17.81 57.60
C PRO A 171 16.61 -16.93 58.79
N TYR A 172 17.64 -16.35 59.39
CA TYR A 172 17.49 -15.37 60.47
C TYR A 172 18.45 -14.20 60.28
N VAL A 173 18.16 -13.07 60.94
CA VAL A 173 19.08 -11.94 60.94
C VAL A 173 20.18 -12.22 61.97
N SER A 174 21.41 -12.40 61.49
CA SER A 174 22.54 -12.68 62.37
C SER A 174 22.90 -11.43 63.17
N PRO A 175 23.00 -11.50 64.52
CA PRO A 175 23.44 -10.35 65.32
C PRO A 175 24.92 -10.02 65.11
N VAL A 176 25.69 -10.88 64.41
CA VAL A 176 27.10 -10.67 64.11
C VAL A 176 27.29 -9.77 62.89
N SER A 177 26.51 -9.99 61.81
CA SER A 177 26.60 -9.20 60.58
C SER A 177 25.49 -8.16 60.43
N GLY A 178 24.34 -8.36 61.08
CA GLY A 178 23.12 -7.59 60.82
C GLY A 178 22.37 -8.00 59.54
N GLU A 179 22.88 -9.01 58.82
CA GLU A 179 22.33 -9.50 57.55
C GLU A 179 21.58 -10.82 57.75
N ARG A 180 20.76 -11.20 56.76
CA ARG A 180 20.13 -12.52 56.73
C ARG A 180 21.18 -13.61 56.51
N ALA A 181 21.10 -14.65 57.33
CA ALA A 181 22.03 -15.77 57.33
C ALA A 181 21.30 -17.09 57.54
N ILE A 182 21.99 -18.18 57.20
CA ILE A 182 21.55 -19.55 57.43
C ILE A 182 22.59 -20.33 58.23
N ALA A 183 22.12 -21.23 59.08
CA ALA A 183 22.96 -22.04 59.95
C ALA A 183 23.10 -23.48 59.43
N PHE A 184 24.34 -23.98 59.46
CA PHE A 184 24.70 -25.36 59.16
C PHE A 184 25.24 -25.99 60.44
N VAL A 185 24.61 -27.07 60.91
CA VAL A 185 24.87 -27.68 62.22
C VAL A 185 25.42 -29.08 62.04
N SER A 186 26.58 -29.37 62.61
CA SER A 186 27.17 -30.72 62.59
C SER A 186 27.82 -31.07 63.92
N ALA A 187 27.53 -32.26 64.45
CA ALA A 187 28.12 -32.72 65.69
C ALA A 187 29.51 -33.35 65.46
N PRO A 188 30.47 -33.10 66.37
CA PRO A 188 31.74 -33.82 66.39
C PRO A 188 31.49 -35.32 66.69
N PRO A 189 32.00 -36.27 65.86
CA PRO A 189 31.66 -37.69 66.01
C PRO A 189 31.98 -38.34 67.37
N LYS A 190 32.98 -37.83 68.10
CA LYS A 190 33.37 -38.32 69.43
C LYS A 190 32.82 -37.48 70.59
N ASN A 191 32.10 -36.40 70.29
CA ASN A 191 31.60 -35.44 71.26
C ASN A 191 30.23 -34.90 70.81
N THR A 192 29.25 -35.80 70.73
CA THR A 192 27.92 -35.52 70.16
C THR A 192 27.00 -34.69 71.04
N GLN A 193 27.37 -34.46 72.31
CA GLN A 193 26.67 -33.53 73.20
C GLN A 193 26.84 -32.06 72.78
N HIS A 194 27.75 -31.81 71.84
CA HIS A 194 28.05 -30.50 71.30
C HIS A 194 27.87 -30.47 69.79
N ALA A 195 27.69 -29.28 69.24
CA ALA A 195 27.57 -29.05 67.81
C ALA A 195 28.46 -27.90 67.36
N VAL A 196 28.97 -28.01 66.14
CA VAL A 196 29.60 -26.91 65.42
C VAL A 196 28.54 -26.31 64.49
N VAL A 197 28.30 -25.01 64.63
CA VAL A 197 27.36 -24.25 63.82
C VAL A 197 28.14 -23.28 62.94
N VAL A 198 28.05 -23.46 61.63
CA VAL A 198 28.61 -22.51 60.65
C VAL A 198 27.47 -21.62 60.15
N VAL A 199 27.64 -20.31 60.27
CA VAL A 199 26.65 -19.31 59.86
C VAL A 199 27.12 -18.66 58.56
N ALA A 200 26.33 -18.78 57.50
CA ALA A 200 26.65 -18.25 56.17
C ALA A 200 25.74 -17.08 55.80
N SER A 201 26.31 -16.01 55.23
CA SER A 201 25.54 -14.85 54.76
C SER A 201 24.80 -15.20 53.48
N LEU A 202 23.48 -14.98 53.49
CA LEU A 202 22.67 -15.10 52.28
C LEU A 202 22.85 -13.88 51.37
N GLU A 203 23.21 -12.73 51.91
CA GLU A 203 23.41 -11.50 51.12
C GLU A 203 24.60 -11.62 50.17
N VAL A 204 25.71 -12.22 50.64
CA VAL A 204 26.85 -12.57 49.78
C VAL A 204 26.42 -13.54 48.67
N ARG A 205 25.50 -14.47 48.96
CA ARG A 205 24.94 -15.37 47.94
C ARG A 205 24.03 -14.62 46.96
N ALA A 206 23.19 -13.70 47.44
CA ALA A 206 22.27 -12.91 46.64
C ALA A 206 23.00 -12.06 45.59
N ASN A 207 24.11 -11.44 45.98
CA ASN A 207 24.93 -10.60 45.11
C ASN A 207 25.59 -11.35 43.93
N ASN A 208 25.61 -12.69 43.98
CA ASN A 208 26.15 -13.53 42.91
C ASN A 208 25.08 -14.03 41.93
N PHE A 209 23.80 -13.71 42.17
CA PHE A 209 22.76 -13.96 41.18
C PHE A 209 22.95 -13.05 39.96
N TYR A 210 22.72 -13.60 38.78
CA TYR A 210 22.82 -12.87 37.53
C TYR A 210 21.49 -12.88 36.80
N GLN A 211 21.28 -11.85 35.99
CA GLN A 211 20.04 -11.63 35.25
C GLN A 211 20.33 -11.63 33.76
N THR A 212 19.47 -12.29 33.00
CA THR A 212 19.61 -12.40 31.54
C THR A 212 18.70 -11.43 30.79
N ILE A 213 17.72 -10.84 31.47
CA ILE A 213 16.80 -9.83 30.94
C ILE A 213 16.92 -8.57 31.80
N ASP A 214 16.88 -7.41 31.14
CA ASP A 214 16.97 -6.12 31.81
C ASP A 214 15.79 -5.86 32.76
N GLY A 215 16.10 -5.33 33.95
CA GLY A 215 15.14 -5.23 35.06
C GLY A 215 14.69 -6.58 35.63
N GLY A 216 15.40 -7.67 35.34
CA GLY A 216 15.19 -8.95 35.99
C GLY A 216 15.73 -8.97 37.43
N GLN A 217 15.09 -9.76 38.29
CA GLN A 217 15.44 -9.92 39.70
C GLN A 217 15.24 -11.37 40.13
N THR A 218 15.99 -11.81 41.14
CA THR A 218 15.90 -13.15 41.72
C THR A 218 15.45 -13.05 43.17
N LEU A 219 14.38 -13.78 43.47
CA LEU A 219 13.82 -13.95 44.80
C LEU A 219 13.89 -15.45 45.14
N VAL A 220 14.25 -15.79 46.36
CA VAL A 220 14.14 -17.15 46.88
C VAL A 220 13.09 -17.15 47.97
N VAL A 221 12.13 -18.06 47.85
CA VAL A 221 11.07 -18.26 48.83
C VAL A 221 11.09 -19.69 49.34
N ASP A 222 10.47 -19.93 50.48
CA ASP A 222 10.22 -21.28 50.98
C ASP A 222 8.98 -21.91 50.32
N GLY A 223 8.65 -23.15 50.70
CA GLY A 223 7.50 -23.88 50.16
C GLY A 223 6.14 -23.26 50.49
N THR A 224 6.09 -22.28 51.40
CA THR A 224 4.87 -21.51 51.74
C THR A 224 4.78 -20.18 50.99
N GLY A 225 5.87 -19.77 50.33
CA GLY A 225 6.00 -18.49 49.64
C GLY A 225 6.55 -17.36 50.50
N GLU A 226 7.07 -17.65 51.71
CA GLU A 226 7.75 -16.66 52.53
C GLU A 226 9.15 -16.37 51.97
N THR A 227 9.57 -15.11 52.02
CA THR A 227 10.85 -14.68 51.47
C THR A 227 12.02 -15.15 52.32
N VAL A 228 12.84 -16.02 51.73
CA VAL A 228 14.11 -16.52 52.27
C VAL A 228 15.23 -15.54 51.94
N LEU A 229 15.34 -15.17 50.66
CA LEU A 229 16.38 -14.31 50.12
C LEU A 229 15.84 -13.39 49.05
N ASP A 230 16.10 -12.10 49.18
CA ASP A 230 15.69 -11.09 48.21
C ASP A 230 16.89 -10.23 47.79
N THR A 231 17.13 -10.10 46.49
CA THR A 231 18.15 -9.17 45.97
C THR A 231 17.67 -7.74 45.94
N THR A 232 16.36 -7.48 46.02
CA THR A 232 15.78 -6.14 45.99
C THR A 232 14.42 -6.13 46.71
N PRO A 233 14.33 -5.69 47.98
CA PRO A 233 13.10 -5.74 48.79
C PRO A 233 11.83 -5.17 48.14
N GLU A 234 11.97 -4.19 47.25
CA GLU A 234 10.86 -3.58 46.50
C GLU A 234 10.21 -4.53 45.47
N ALA A 235 10.93 -5.58 45.08
CA ALA A 235 10.51 -6.58 44.10
C ALA A 235 9.43 -7.52 44.61
N THR A 236 9.48 -7.83 45.91
CA THR A 236 8.55 -8.74 46.60
C THR A 236 7.11 -8.21 46.60
N GLU A 237 6.89 -6.91 46.38
CA GLU A 237 5.55 -6.32 46.25
C GLU A 237 4.91 -6.50 44.85
N SER A 238 5.68 -6.94 43.84
CA SER A 238 5.24 -6.98 42.44
C SER A 238 4.25 -8.13 42.13
N PHE A 239 4.28 -9.21 42.92
CA PHE A 239 3.40 -10.37 42.78
C PHE A 239 3.36 -11.24 44.04
N ALA A 240 2.34 -12.09 44.18
CA ALA A 240 2.25 -13.05 45.28
C ALA A 240 3.07 -14.32 44.96
N ALA A 241 4.06 -14.64 45.79
CA ALA A 241 4.94 -15.80 45.58
C ALA A 241 4.34 -17.14 46.05
N ALA A 242 3.42 -17.13 47.02
CA ALA A 242 2.83 -18.36 47.59
C ALA A 242 2.18 -19.30 46.56
N PRO A 243 1.37 -18.84 45.58
CA PRO A 243 0.83 -19.73 44.55
C PRO A 243 1.92 -20.36 43.67
N ILE A 244 3.02 -19.65 43.43
CA ILE A 244 4.15 -20.14 42.64
C ILE A 244 4.95 -21.17 43.43
N ALA A 245 5.14 -20.95 44.74
CA ALA A 245 5.79 -21.91 45.62
C ALA A 245 4.97 -23.21 45.75
N GLU A 246 3.64 -23.11 45.87
CA GLU A 246 2.74 -24.27 45.88
C GLU A 246 2.83 -25.05 44.56
N ASP A 247 2.80 -24.37 43.41
CA ASP A 247 2.96 -25.04 42.12
C ASP A 247 4.35 -25.68 42.00
N ALA A 248 5.42 -25.00 42.43
CA ALA A 248 6.78 -25.52 42.42
C ALA A 248 6.95 -26.83 43.23
N GLY A 249 6.17 -27.00 44.30
CA GLY A 249 6.12 -28.23 45.08
C GLY A 249 5.58 -29.43 44.29
N THR A 250 4.77 -29.19 43.26
CA THR A 250 4.26 -30.23 42.34
C THR A 250 5.04 -30.30 41.03
N ASN A 251 5.33 -29.14 40.45
CA ASN A 251 6.06 -28.92 39.21
C ASN A 251 7.38 -28.23 39.54
N ARG A 252 8.44 -29.02 39.70
CA ARG A 252 9.76 -28.51 40.12
C ARG A 252 10.25 -27.28 39.36
N THR A 253 9.95 -27.15 38.07
CA THR A 253 10.31 -26.01 37.23
C THR A 253 9.09 -25.56 36.44
N GLY A 254 8.91 -24.25 36.30
CA GLY A 254 7.89 -23.72 35.41
C GLY A 254 7.93 -22.22 35.25
N PHE A 255 6.83 -21.70 34.68
CA PHE A 255 6.69 -20.30 34.32
C PHE A 255 5.26 -19.83 34.59
N GLU A 256 5.17 -18.67 35.24
CA GLU A 256 3.93 -18.07 35.70
C GLU A 256 3.86 -16.60 35.31
N SER A 257 2.64 -16.10 35.11
CA SER A 257 2.37 -14.71 34.76
C SER A 257 1.70 -14.04 35.94
N ALA A 258 2.50 -13.44 36.82
CA ALA A 258 2.04 -12.97 38.12
C ALA A 258 2.04 -11.43 38.18
N GLY A 259 0.85 -10.84 38.35
CA GLY A 259 0.69 -9.38 38.41
C GLY A 259 1.20 -8.65 37.16
N SER A 260 2.05 -7.64 37.35
CA SER A 260 2.73 -6.90 36.28
C SER A 260 4.02 -7.56 35.78
N SER A 261 4.37 -8.74 36.31
CA SER A 261 5.62 -9.42 36.02
C SER A 261 5.37 -10.80 35.41
N VAL A 262 6.42 -11.36 34.83
CA VAL A 262 6.49 -12.77 34.42
C VAL A 262 7.60 -13.43 35.21
N VAL A 263 7.37 -14.66 35.64
CA VAL A 263 8.22 -15.36 36.62
C VAL A 263 8.56 -16.73 36.08
N GLY A 264 9.85 -17.04 35.95
CA GLY A 264 10.33 -18.41 35.85
C GLY A 264 10.72 -18.89 37.25
N TYR A 265 10.39 -20.13 37.59
CA TYR A 265 10.71 -20.69 38.91
C TYR A 265 11.33 -22.07 38.83
N THR A 266 12.13 -22.42 39.83
CA THR A 266 12.70 -23.75 40.01
C THR A 266 12.90 -24.07 41.49
N ALA A 267 12.45 -25.25 41.92
CA ALA A 267 12.67 -25.79 43.25
C ALA A 267 14.13 -26.24 43.42
N VAL A 268 14.73 -25.89 44.55
CA VAL A 268 16.11 -26.22 44.92
C VAL A 268 16.13 -27.64 45.50
N GLU A 269 17.06 -28.48 45.05
CA GLU A 269 17.16 -29.84 45.56
C GLU A 269 17.60 -29.87 47.04
N GLY A 270 17.08 -30.81 47.82
CA GLY A 270 17.45 -30.97 49.24
C GLY A 270 16.87 -29.94 50.21
N THR A 271 16.10 -28.95 49.74
CA THR A 271 15.44 -27.93 50.56
C THR A 271 13.99 -27.72 50.13
N ASP A 272 13.22 -26.97 50.92
CA ASP A 272 11.87 -26.52 50.53
C ASP A 272 11.91 -25.18 49.77
N TRP A 273 13.08 -24.76 49.30
CA TRP A 273 13.24 -23.45 48.67
C TRP A 273 12.93 -23.47 47.18
N VAL A 274 12.40 -22.35 46.70
CA VAL A 274 12.09 -22.12 45.30
C VAL A 274 12.77 -20.84 44.87
N VAL A 275 13.56 -20.91 43.79
CA VAL A 275 14.15 -19.74 43.14
C VAL A 275 13.16 -19.20 42.12
N LEU A 276 12.79 -17.94 42.25
CA LEU A 276 11.91 -17.20 41.36
C LEU A 276 12.75 -16.14 40.65
N THR A 277 12.86 -16.24 39.32
CA THR A 277 13.43 -15.18 38.49
C THR A 277 12.29 -14.44 37.81
N HIS A 278 12.14 -13.16 38.09
CA HIS A 278 11.02 -12.38 37.56
C HIS A 278 11.49 -11.12 36.83
N VAL A 279 10.69 -10.69 35.87
CA VAL A 279 10.91 -9.49 35.07
C VAL A 279 9.57 -8.78 34.86
N PRO A 280 9.50 -7.45 34.95
CA PRO A 280 8.32 -6.69 34.57
C PRO A 280 7.91 -6.97 33.12
N LYS A 281 6.61 -7.14 32.85
CA LYS A 281 6.06 -7.44 31.51
C LYS A 281 6.47 -6.40 30.46
N SER A 282 6.62 -5.14 30.86
CA SER A 282 7.10 -4.06 30.00
C SER A 282 8.51 -4.32 29.48
N ASN A 283 9.38 -4.92 30.29
CA ASN A 283 10.76 -5.21 29.93
C ASN A 283 10.85 -6.56 29.22
N ALA A 284 10.21 -7.59 29.79
CA ALA A 284 10.18 -8.93 29.21
C ALA A 284 9.66 -8.93 27.76
N TYR A 285 8.68 -8.07 27.47
CA TYR A 285 8.09 -7.94 26.15
C TYR A 285 8.42 -6.62 25.46
N ALA A 286 9.43 -5.85 25.88
CA ALA A 286 9.77 -4.54 25.29
C ALA A 286 9.97 -4.59 23.77
N MET A 287 10.51 -5.70 23.27
CA MET A 287 10.74 -5.91 21.83
C MET A 287 9.43 -5.95 21.02
N ARG A 288 8.31 -6.35 21.64
CA ARG A 288 6.98 -6.41 21.02
C ARG A 288 6.58 -5.06 20.41
N ASP A 289 6.74 -3.99 21.17
CA ASP A 289 6.25 -2.67 20.79
C ASP A 289 7.09 -2.10 19.64
N SER A 290 8.40 -2.37 19.67
CA SER A 290 9.33 -1.99 18.60
C SER A 290 9.04 -2.73 17.29
N VAL A 291 8.75 -4.04 17.35
CA VAL A 291 8.39 -4.83 16.17
C VAL A 291 7.03 -4.40 15.61
N GLY A 292 6.03 -4.19 16.48
CA GLY A 292 4.70 -3.72 16.07
C GLY A 292 4.77 -2.37 15.34
N THR A 293 5.53 -1.42 15.90
CA THR A 293 5.74 -0.10 15.30
C THR A 293 6.46 -0.19 13.96
N SER A 294 7.49 -1.03 13.86
CA SER A 294 8.26 -1.22 12.61
C SER A 294 7.40 -1.84 11.50
N LEU A 295 6.58 -2.85 11.82
CA LEU A 295 5.64 -3.45 10.86
C LEU A 295 4.57 -2.45 10.43
N ALA A 296 4.00 -1.68 11.36
CA ALA A 296 3.03 -0.63 11.04
C ALA A 296 3.64 0.45 10.14
N ALA A 297 4.87 0.89 10.44
CA ALA A 297 5.60 1.85 9.61
C ALA A 297 5.86 1.31 8.19
N MET A 298 6.18 0.01 8.06
CA MET A 298 6.38 -0.62 6.75
C MET A 298 5.08 -0.69 5.93
N VAL A 299 3.95 -1.03 6.57
CA VAL A 299 2.62 -1.00 5.94
C VAL A 299 2.28 0.42 5.49
N LEU A 300 2.46 1.42 6.37
CA LEU A 300 2.22 2.83 6.04
C LEU A 300 3.12 3.32 4.90
N ALA A 301 4.40 2.94 4.88
CA ALA A 301 5.33 3.26 3.79
C ALA A 301 4.84 2.66 2.46
N THR A 302 4.34 1.43 2.49
CA THR A 302 3.77 0.76 1.30
C THR A 302 2.54 1.50 0.79
N ILE A 303 1.63 1.87 1.70
CA ILE A 303 0.44 2.67 1.37
C ILE A 303 0.86 4.03 0.79
N ALA A 304 1.87 4.69 1.37
CA ALA A 304 2.37 5.98 0.90
C ALA A 304 2.95 5.87 -0.52
N VAL A 305 3.78 4.85 -0.80
CA VAL A 305 4.34 4.61 -2.14
C VAL A 305 3.23 4.33 -3.17
N LEU A 306 2.25 3.48 -2.81
CA LEU A 306 1.10 3.22 -3.68
C LEU A 306 0.25 4.46 -3.90
N GLY A 307 0.08 5.31 -2.89
CA GLY A 307 -0.62 6.58 -2.97
C GLY A 307 0.09 7.57 -3.89
N ILE A 308 1.41 7.71 -3.76
CA ILE A 308 2.23 8.56 -4.65
C ILE A 308 2.13 8.06 -6.09
N ALA A 309 2.25 6.75 -6.31
CA ALA A 309 2.08 6.16 -7.64
C ALA A 309 0.68 6.45 -8.19
N ALA A 310 -0.38 6.25 -7.39
CA ALA A 310 -1.77 6.52 -7.79
C ALA A 310 -2.00 7.98 -8.19
N VAL A 311 -1.47 8.94 -7.42
CA VAL A 311 -1.57 10.37 -7.73
C VAL A 311 -0.77 10.70 -9.00
N GLY A 312 0.44 10.16 -9.15
CA GLY A 312 1.27 10.37 -10.34
C GLY A 312 0.62 9.83 -11.61
N PHE A 313 0.12 8.59 -11.58
CA PHE A 313 -0.61 7.99 -12.69
C PHE A 313 -1.93 8.71 -12.99
N GLY A 314 -2.70 9.06 -11.95
CA GLY A 314 -3.97 9.77 -12.09
C GLY A 314 -3.79 11.12 -12.77
N ARG A 315 -2.88 11.97 -12.26
CA ARG A 315 -2.61 13.30 -12.84
C ARG A 315 -2.15 13.22 -14.29
N ARG A 316 -1.29 12.26 -14.64
CA ARG A 316 -0.81 12.10 -16.01
C ARG A 316 -1.93 11.74 -16.98
N GLN A 317 -2.83 10.84 -16.58
CA GLN A 317 -3.97 10.45 -17.42
C GLN A 317 -4.99 11.57 -17.57
N THR A 318 -5.32 12.28 -16.47
CA THR A 318 -6.25 13.41 -16.51
C THR A 318 -5.73 14.51 -17.44
N LYS A 319 -4.45 14.86 -17.34
CA LYS A 319 -3.85 15.87 -18.22
C LYS A 319 -3.95 15.48 -19.70
N THR A 320 -3.66 14.24 -20.07
CA THR A 320 -3.78 13.80 -21.47
C THR A 320 -5.21 13.91 -22.00
N LEU A 321 -6.22 13.64 -21.16
CA LEU A 321 -7.62 13.81 -21.56
C LEU A 321 -7.99 15.30 -21.68
N GLU A 322 -7.46 16.14 -20.80
CA GLU A 322 -7.64 17.59 -20.85
C GLU A 322 -7.03 18.18 -22.12
N ASP A 323 -5.78 17.82 -22.46
CA ASP A 323 -5.08 18.26 -23.68
C ASP A 323 -5.87 17.85 -24.96
N LEU A 324 -6.41 16.63 -25.00
CA LEU A 324 -7.25 16.16 -26.12
C LEU A 324 -8.61 16.87 -26.17
N THR A 325 -9.19 17.17 -25.00
CA THR A 325 -10.46 17.92 -24.91
C THR A 325 -10.26 19.34 -25.41
N GLU A 326 -9.20 20.01 -25.00
CA GLU A 326 -8.83 21.35 -25.45
C GLU A 326 -8.61 21.37 -26.97
N SER A 327 -7.88 20.40 -27.50
CA SER A 327 -7.66 20.27 -28.95
C SER A 327 -8.98 20.05 -29.71
N ALA A 328 -9.91 19.26 -29.15
CA ALA A 328 -11.23 19.05 -29.73
C ALA A 328 -12.06 20.34 -29.74
N GLU A 329 -12.03 21.11 -28.66
CA GLU A 329 -12.70 22.41 -28.58
C GLU A 329 -12.09 23.43 -29.56
N GLU A 330 -10.78 23.42 -29.79
CA GLU A 330 -10.17 24.26 -30.83
C GLU A 330 -10.66 23.90 -32.23
N MET A 331 -10.76 22.62 -32.54
CA MET A 331 -11.31 22.14 -33.81
C MET A 331 -12.79 22.50 -33.97
N GLU A 332 -13.58 22.42 -32.89
CA GLU A 332 -14.99 22.86 -32.88
C GLU A 332 -15.12 24.35 -33.22
N ARG A 333 -14.21 25.19 -32.71
CA ARG A 333 -14.16 26.63 -33.01
C ARG A 333 -13.62 26.94 -34.42
N GLY A 334 -13.31 25.93 -35.22
CA GLY A 334 -12.83 26.06 -36.60
C GLY A 334 -11.31 26.14 -36.73
N ASN A 335 -10.55 26.06 -35.64
CA ASN A 335 -9.09 25.93 -35.71
C ASN A 335 -8.70 24.47 -35.99
N LEU A 336 -8.76 24.08 -37.26
CA LEU A 336 -8.26 22.77 -37.66
C LEU A 336 -6.73 22.74 -37.72
N GLY A 337 -6.00 23.80 -37.39
CA GLY A 337 -4.52 23.88 -37.42
C GLY A 337 -3.80 23.19 -36.25
N VAL A 338 -4.55 22.72 -35.24
CA VAL A 338 -3.99 22.16 -33.99
C VAL A 338 -3.10 20.93 -34.24
N GLU A 339 -1.94 20.90 -33.58
CA GLU A 339 -0.97 19.81 -33.67
C GLU A 339 -1.32 18.68 -32.69
N LEU A 340 -1.80 17.55 -33.23
CA LEU A 340 -2.15 16.36 -32.47
C LEU A 340 -1.02 15.33 -32.56
N ARG A 341 0.10 15.58 -31.88
CA ARG A 341 1.24 14.65 -31.84
C ARG A 341 1.45 14.06 -30.45
N THR A 342 1.75 12.77 -30.41
CA THR A 342 2.12 12.08 -29.18
C THR A 342 3.12 10.96 -29.45
N ASP A 343 4.06 10.77 -28.53
CA ASP A 343 5.00 9.63 -28.56
C ASP A 343 4.42 8.39 -27.84
N ARG A 344 3.17 8.47 -27.37
CA ARG A 344 2.52 7.37 -26.65
C ARG A 344 2.09 6.27 -27.62
N ILE A 345 2.38 5.03 -27.24
CA ILE A 345 2.03 3.81 -28.01
C ILE A 345 0.85 3.02 -27.40
N ASP A 346 0.16 3.60 -26.42
CA ASP A 346 -0.92 2.96 -25.67
C ASP A 346 -2.32 3.38 -26.16
N GLU A 347 -3.37 3.11 -25.37
CA GLU A 347 -4.75 3.47 -25.67
C GLU A 347 -4.93 4.96 -25.98
N PHE A 348 -4.14 5.82 -25.34
CA PHE A 348 -4.22 7.27 -25.56
C PHE A 348 -3.49 7.67 -26.83
N GLY A 349 -2.41 6.97 -27.20
CA GLY A 349 -1.80 7.10 -28.53
C GLY A 349 -2.81 6.87 -29.64
N ARG A 350 -3.55 5.76 -29.56
CA ARG A 350 -4.63 5.45 -30.51
C ARG A 350 -5.74 6.50 -30.53
N LEU A 351 -6.00 7.17 -29.40
CA LEU A 351 -6.99 8.24 -29.33
C LEU A 351 -6.47 9.50 -30.05
N TYR A 352 -5.20 9.87 -29.87
CA TYR A 352 -4.57 10.94 -30.65
C TYR A 352 -4.65 10.63 -32.16
N ASP A 353 -4.29 9.41 -32.57
CA ASP A 353 -4.36 9.00 -33.98
C ASP A 353 -5.78 9.13 -34.56
N ALA A 354 -6.80 8.73 -33.78
CA ALA A 354 -8.20 8.83 -34.19
C ALA A 354 -8.68 10.29 -34.31
N PHE A 355 -8.28 11.17 -33.39
CA PHE A 355 -8.58 12.60 -33.46
C PHE A 355 -7.83 13.29 -34.61
N ASP A 356 -6.58 12.90 -34.86
CA ASP A 356 -5.76 13.41 -35.97
C ASP A 356 -6.41 13.07 -37.33
N ALA A 357 -6.87 11.82 -37.49
CA ALA A 357 -7.61 11.38 -38.68
C ALA A 357 -8.95 12.11 -38.84
N MET A 358 -9.67 12.39 -37.75
CA MET A 358 -10.90 13.17 -37.79
C MET A 358 -10.66 14.62 -38.23
N ARG A 359 -9.60 15.27 -37.71
CA ARG A 359 -9.19 16.61 -38.11
C ARG A 359 -8.91 16.68 -39.61
N ASP A 360 -8.15 15.72 -40.12
CA ASP A 360 -7.78 15.70 -41.53
C ASP A 360 -8.98 15.45 -42.45
N SER A 361 -9.91 14.56 -42.04
CA SER A 361 -11.16 14.37 -42.75
C SER A 361 -12.04 15.63 -42.77
N LEU A 362 -12.12 16.37 -41.65
CA LEU A 362 -12.84 17.64 -41.60
C LEU A 362 -12.21 18.70 -42.51
N ARG A 363 -10.87 18.82 -42.53
CA ARG A 363 -10.16 19.73 -43.44
C ARG A 363 -10.47 19.40 -44.90
N GLU A 364 -10.42 18.13 -45.26
CA GLU A 364 -10.70 17.68 -46.62
C GLU A 364 -12.16 17.93 -47.02
N GLN A 365 -13.12 17.69 -46.12
CA GLN A 365 -14.53 18.01 -46.35
C GLN A 365 -14.77 19.50 -46.56
N ILE A 366 -14.15 20.36 -45.73
CA ILE A 366 -14.26 21.82 -45.89
C ILE A 366 -13.67 22.27 -47.23
N ALA A 367 -12.45 21.81 -47.57
CA ALA A 367 -11.82 22.15 -48.85
C ALA A 367 -12.66 21.68 -50.05
N THR A 368 -13.27 20.50 -49.96
CA THR A 368 -14.16 19.97 -50.99
C THR A 368 -15.45 20.81 -51.09
N ALA A 369 -16.03 21.21 -49.96
CA ALA A 369 -17.22 22.05 -49.92
C ALA A 369 -16.96 23.46 -50.45
N GLU A 370 -15.80 24.06 -50.15
CA GLU A 370 -15.35 25.34 -50.70
C GLU A 370 -15.18 25.25 -52.22
N THR A 371 -14.50 24.21 -52.71
CA THR A 371 -14.32 23.98 -54.15
C THR A 371 -15.67 23.79 -54.86
N ALA A 372 -16.57 22.97 -54.28
CA ALA A 372 -17.90 22.76 -54.82
C ALA A 372 -18.74 24.05 -54.82
N ARG A 373 -18.55 24.92 -53.81
CA ARG A 373 -19.20 26.24 -53.75
C ARG A 373 -18.66 27.17 -54.83
N GLU A 374 -17.35 27.24 -55.04
CA GLU A 374 -16.74 28.04 -56.11
C GLU A 374 -17.17 27.58 -57.50
N GLU A 375 -17.27 26.26 -57.72
CA GLU A 375 -17.82 25.69 -58.95
C GLU A 375 -19.30 26.05 -59.13
N ALA A 376 -20.10 25.98 -58.07
CA ALA A 376 -21.51 26.36 -58.11
C ALA A 376 -21.70 27.86 -58.39
N GLU A 377 -20.86 28.73 -57.80
CA GLU A 377 -20.87 30.17 -58.07
C GLU A 377 -20.48 30.46 -59.52
N ARG A 378 -19.40 29.86 -60.04
CA ARG A 378 -19.02 29.98 -61.47
C ARG A 378 -20.11 29.50 -62.42
N ALA A 379 -20.70 28.34 -62.16
CA ALA A 379 -21.79 27.80 -62.97
C ALA A 379 -23.04 28.70 -62.94
N LYS A 380 -23.31 29.35 -61.80
CA LYS A 380 -24.39 30.33 -61.68
C LYS A 380 -24.10 31.58 -62.52
N ASP A 381 -22.88 32.11 -62.46
CA ASP A 381 -22.48 33.29 -63.25
C ASP A 381 -22.56 33.00 -64.76
N GLU A 382 -22.05 31.85 -65.21
CA GLU A 382 -22.18 31.39 -66.62
C GLU A 382 -23.65 31.25 -67.04
N ALA A 383 -24.50 30.70 -66.17
CA ALA A 383 -25.93 30.59 -66.43
C ALA A 383 -26.64 31.95 -66.51
N GLU A 384 -26.22 32.95 -65.71
CA GLU A 384 -26.72 34.32 -65.81
C GLU A 384 -26.29 35.00 -67.11
N GLU A 385 -25.04 34.81 -67.55
CA GLU A 385 -24.56 35.33 -68.84
C GLU A 385 -25.31 34.70 -70.02
N ALA A 386 -25.46 33.37 -70.05
CA ALA A 386 -26.24 32.68 -71.07
C ALA A 386 -27.70 33.18 -71.11
N ARG A 387 -28.32 33.42 -69.94
CA ARG A 387 -29.67 34.01 -69.86
C ARG A 387 -29.73 35.40 -70.49
N ARG A 388 -28.73 36.26 -70.24
CA ARG A 388 -28.67 37.61 -70.82
C ARG A 388 -28.52 37.56 -72.34
N GLU A 389 -27.73 36.63 -72.86
CA GLU A 389 -27.55 36.44 -74.30
C GLU A 389 -28.86 35.98 -74.97
N VAL A 390 -29.52 34.95 -74.41
CA VAL A 390 -30.84 34.49 -74.89
C VAL A 390 -31.87 35.63 -74.87
N GLU A 391 -31.87 36.48 -73.83
CA GLU A 391 -32.78 37.61 -73.78
C GLU A 391 -32.47 38.68 -74.85
N ARG A 392 -31.19 38.92 -75.15
CA ARG A 392 -30.76 39.81 -76.25
C ARG A 392 -31.25 39.30 -77.60
N GLU A 393 -30.99 38.04 -77.93
CA GLU A 393 -31.45 37.41 -79.17
C GLU A 393 -32.97 37.46 -79.29
N ARG A 394 -33.69 37.18 -78.20
CA ARG A 394 -35.16 37.23 -78.19
C ARG A 394 -35.72 38.64 -78.40
N ARG A 395 -35.03 39.68 -77.92
CA ARG A 395 -35.37 41.08 -78.18
C ARG A 395 -35.12 41.45 -79.64
N GLU A 396 -34.00 41.03 -80.22
CA GLU A 396 -33.69 41.24 -81.64
C GLU A 396 -34.69 40.53 -82.55
N ALA A 397 -35.00 39.25 -82.28
CA ALA A 397 -36.01 38.49 -83.01
C ALA A 397 -37.41 39.13 -82.91
N ARG A 398 -37.80 39.66 -81.73
CA ARG A 398 -39.05 40.42 -81.58
C ARG A 398 -39.06 41.70 -82.43
N ARG A 399 -37.93 42.42 -82.49
CA ARG A 399 -37.82 43.64 -83.32
C ARG A 399 -37.93 43.30 -84.80
N ALA A 400 -37.19 42.30 -85.28
CA ALA A 400 -37.24 41.86 -86.66
C ALA A 400 -38.65 41.41 -87.08
N ARG A 401 -39.36 40.69 -86.19
CA ARG A 401 -40.74 40.27 -86.44
C ARG A 401 -41.71 41.45 -86.51
N ALA A 402 -41.60 42.42 -85.60
CA ALA A 402 -42.43 43.62 -85.63
C ALA A 402 -42.17 44.50 -86.87
N GLU A 403 -40.93 44.52 -87.37
CA GLU A 403 -40.59 45.21 -88.62
C GLU A 403 -41.15 44.48 -89.85
N ALA A 404 -41.08 43.14 -89.87
CA ALA A 404 -41.70 42.32 -90.91
C ALA A 404 -43.23 42.45 -90.94
N GLU A 405 -43.89 42.47 -89.77
CA GLU A 405 -45.35 42.70 -89.66
C GLU A 405 -45.72 44.10 -90.18
N ARG A 406 -44.98 45.15 -89.82
CA ARG A 406 -45.21 46.51 -90.37
C ARG A 406 -45.01 46.61 -91.88
N LEU A 407 -44.03 45.90 -92.44
CA LEU A 407 -43.83 45.83 -93.88
C LEU A 407 -45.01 45.09 -94.55
N GLY A 408 -45.50 44.02 -93.93
CA GLY A 408 -46.70 43.30 -94.37
C GLY A 408 -47.95 44.18 -94.40
N ASP A 409 -48.25 44.86 -93.29
CA ASP A 409 -49.41 45.77 -93.19
C ASP A 409 -49.35 46.87 -94.26
N ARG A 410 -48.16 47.44 -94.52
CA ARG A 410 -47.98 48.49 -95.54
C ARG A 410 -48.16 47.97 -96.96
N LEU A 411 -47.73 46.73 -97.25
CA LEU A 411 -47.97 46.08 -98.54
C LEU A 411 -49.46 45.78 -98.76
N GLU A 412 -50.19 45.36 -97.71
CA GLU A 412 -51.64 45.16 -97.77
C GLU A 412 -52.40 46.47 -97.99
N GLU A 413 -52.02 47.55 -97.28
CA GLU A 413 -52.60 48.89 -97.48
C GLU A 413 -52.41 49.38 -98.92
N THR A 414 -51.19 49.26 -99.45
CA THR A 414 -50.87 49.60 -100.85
C THR A 414 -51.69 48.76 -101.83
N ALA A 415 -51.83 47.45 -101.57
CA ALA A 415 -52.63 46.56 -102.41
C ALA A 415 -54.13 46.89 -102.38
N ALA A 416 -54.66 47.30 -101.23
CA ALA A 416 -56.05 47.72 -101.08
C ALA A 416 -56.31 49.06 -101.81
N GLU A 417 -55.37 50.00 -101.73
CA GLU A 417 -55.42 51.26 -102.46
C GLU A 417 -55.38 51.02 -103.98
N TYR A 418 -54.52 50.09 -104.42
CA TYR A 418 -54.48 49.66 -105.81
C TYR A 418 -55.77 48.98 -106.24
N ALA A 419 -56.32 48.07 -105.42
CA ALA A 419 -57.59 47.41 -105.70
C ALA A 419 -58.76 48.39 -105.81
N ALA A 420 -58.79 49.45 -105.00
CA ALA A 420 -59.79 50.51 -105.08
C ALA A 420 -59.69 51.28 -106.41
N VAL A 421 -58.48 51.65 -106.84
CA VAL A 421 -58.27 52.29 -108.15
C VAL A 421 -58.62 51.35 -109.31
N MET A 422 -58.32 50.05 -109.19
CA MET A 422 -58.73 49.05 -110.18
C MET A 422 -60.25 48.88 -110.25
N ALA A 423 -60.96 48.97 -109.11
CA ALA A 423 -62.42 48.96 -109.07
C ALA A 423 -63.03 50.22 -109.70
N ASP A 424 -62.50 51.41 -109.39
CA ASP A 424 -62.91 52.67 -110.03
C ASP A 424 -62.79 52.58 -111.57
N CYS A 425 -61.71 51.96 -112.08
CA CYS A 425 -61.50 51.75 -113.50
C CYS A 425 -62.49 50.74 -114.12
N ALA A 426 -62.87 49.69 -113.37
CA ALA A 426 -63.84 48.69 -113.81
C ALA A 426 -65.26 49.25 -113.93
N ASP A 427 -65.61 50.24 -113.09
CA ASP A 427 -66.88 50.97 -113.14
C ASP A 427 -66.92 52.06 -114.25
N GLY A 428 -65.88 52.13 -115.07
CA GLY A 428 -65.86 52.92 -116.32
C GLY A 428 -65.11 54.25 -116.24
N ASP A 429 -64.46 54.57 -115.11
CA ASP A 429 -63.61 55.75 -114.97
C ASP A 429 -62.14 55.44 -115.29
N LEU A 430 -61.79 55.51 -116.59
CA LEU A 430 -60.43 55.26 -117.09
C LEU A 430 -59.47 56.45 -116.92
N THR A 431 -59.84 57.48 -116.14
CA THR A 431 -58.95 58.63 -115.89
C THR A 431 -58.05 58.47 -114.66
N ARG A 432 -58.30 57.45 -113.82
CA ARG A 432 -57.53 57.17 -112.61
C ARG A 432 -56.16 56.55 -112.94
N ARG A 433 -55.17 56.79 -112.09
CA ARG A 433 -53.80 56.26 -112.18
C ARG A 433 -53.39 55.67 -110.84
N LEU A 434 -52.61 54.60 -110.87
CA LEU A 434 -51.91 54.10 -109.68
C LEU A 434 -50.67 54.98 -109.43
N ASP A 435 -50.49 55.39 -108.18
CA ASP A 435 -49.31 56.13 -107.73
C ASP A 435 -48.10 55.19 -107.55
N ASP A 436 -46.91 55.77 -107.39
CA ASP A 436 -45.66 55.03 -107.24
C ASP A 436 -45.59 54.38 -105.84
N ALA A 437 -45.24 53.08 -105.77
CA ALA A 437 -45.15 52.36 -104.50
C ALA A 437 -43.70 52.20 -104.03
N ASP A 438 -43.52 52.19 -102.70
CA ASP A 438 -42.23 52.01 -102.04
C ASP A 438 -41.63 50.60 -102.19
N SER A 439 -42.41 49.62 -102.65
CA SER A 439 -41.94 48.26 -102.93
C SER A 439 -41.72 48.07 -104.43
N GLU A 440 -40.52 47.60 -104.81
CA GLU A 440 -40.14 47.32 -106.21
C GLU A 440 -41.17 46.43 -106.93
N ALA A 441 -41.75 45.45 -106.22
CA ALA A 441 -42.79 44.57 -106.76
C ALA A 441 -44.15 45.28 -106.97
N MET A 442 -44.53 46.23 -106.09
CA MET A 442 -45.77 47.00 -106.24
C MET A 442 -45.64 48.15 -107.25
N ALA A 443 -44.45 48.75 -107.37
CA ALA A 443 -44.16 49.77 -108.38
C ALA A 443 -44.26 49.18 -109.80
N GLU A 444 -43.79 47.94 -110.00
CA GLU A 444 -43.90 47.22 -111.27
C GLU A 444 -45.38 46.96 -111.65
N VAL A 445 -46.22 46.60 -110.67
CA VAL A 445 -47.68 46.42 -110.88
C VAL A 445 -48.38 47.74 -111.24
N ALA A 446 -48.05 48.85 -110.57
CA ALA A 446 -48.60 50.17 -110.90
C ALA A 446 -48.23 50.65 -112.30
N CYS A 447 -46.96 50.46 -112.69
CA CYS A 447 -46.46 50.85 -113.99
C CYS A 447 -47.16 50.07 -115.11
N ALA A 448 -47.23 48.74 -114.98
CA ALA A 448 -47.91 47.87 -115.96
C ALA A 448 -49.42 48.15 -116.08
N PHE A 449 -50.10 48.47 -114.99
CA PHE A 449 -51.53 48.81 -115.00
C PHE A 449 -51.81 50.18 -115.64
N ASN A 450 -50.99 51.19 -115.32
CA ASN A 450 -51.09 52.51 -115.95
C ASN A 450 -50.81 52.45 -117.47
N GLU A 451 -49.92 51.56 -117.90
CA GLU A 451 -49.63 51.30 -119.31
C GLU A 451 -50.80 50.60 -120.02
N MET A 452 -51.46 49.63 -119.36
CA MET A 452 -52.69 48.98 -119.87
C MET A 452 -53.81 50.01 -120.12
N LEU A 453 -54.07 50.91 -119.17
CA LEU A 453 -55.11 51.95 -119.30
C LEU A 453 -54.86 52.91 -120.48
N THR A 454 -53.61 53.02 -120.94
CA THR A 454 -53.22 53.95 -122.00
C THR A 454 -53.32 53.32 -123.41
N SER A 455 -53.49 52.00 -123.52
CA SER A 455 -53.36 51.25 -124.78
C SER A 455 -54.66 50.61 -125.31
N GLY A 456 -55.80 51.29 -125.13
CA GLY A 456 -57.08 51.00 -125.81
C GLY A 456 -57.08 51.26 -127.33
N LYS A 457 -56.18 50.64 -128.10
CA LYS A 457 -56.21 50.44 -129.57
C LYS A 457 -55.25 49.29 -129.92
N ARG A 458 -55.82 48.19 -130.44
CA ARG A 458 -55.24 46.90 -130.92
C ARG A 458 -53.94 47.01 -131.78
N PRO A 459 -53.29 45.91 -132.25
CA PRO A 459 -53.05 44.52 -131.76
C PRO A 459 -51.55 44.06 -131.85
N CYS A 460 -51.27 42.80 -131.45
CA CYS A 460 -50.05 41.99 -131.73
C CYS A 460 -48.74 42.48 -131.05
N GLY A 461 -47.80 41.68 -130.58
CA GLY A 461 -47.54 40.26 -130.67
C GLY A 461 -46.03 40.02 -130.44
N TRP A 462 -45.73 39.10 -129.54
CA TRP A 462 -44.67 38.07 -129.66
C TRP A 462 -43.16 38.37 -129.61
N SER A 463 -42.48 37.43 -128.92
CA SER A 463 -41.06 37.04 -128.92
C SER A 463 -40.08 37.93 -128.14
N GLY A 464 -39.12 37.44 -127.36
CA GLY A 464 -38.58 36.09 -127.17
C GLY A 464 -37.09 36.22 -126.79
N SER A 465 -36.49 35.13 -126.28
CA SER A 465 -35.07 34.91 -125.95
C SER A 465 -34.62 35.41 -124.57
N SER A 466 -34.41 34.55 -123.55
CA SER A 466 -33.41 33.49 -123.34
C SER A 466 -32.11 33.98 -122.70
N ALA A 467 -31.81 33.52 -121.50
CA ALA A 467 -30.47 33.01 -121.14
C ALA A 467 -30.50 32.26 -119.80
N ARG A 468 -30.14 30.97 -119.88
CA ARG A 468 -29.67 30.14 -118.76
C ARG A 468 -28.41 30.74 -118.13
N ARG A 469 -28.22 30.51 -116.84
CA ARG A 469 -27.01 29.85 -116.28
C ARG A 469 -27.21 29.48 -114.80
N SER A 470 -27.15 28.17 -114.56
CA SER A 470 -26.74 27.51 -113.31
C SER A 470 -25.19 27.57 -113.18
N PRO A 471 -24.53 26.88 -112.23
CA PRO A 471 -24.66 26.88 -110.76
C PRO A 471 -23.28 27.05 -110.05
N THR A 472 -23.26 26.83 -108.72
CA THR A 472 -22.23 26.19 -107.87
C THR A 472 -21.13 26.95 -107.10
N ARG A 473 -21.05 26.56 -105.80
CA ARG A 473 -19.90 26.36 -104.87
C ARG A 473 -19.35 27.58 -104.10
N ALA A 474 -18.84 27.50 -102.85
CA ALA A 474 -18.78 26.48 -101.78
C ALA A 474 -18.01 27.05 -100.55
N ARG A 475 -18.12 26.34 -99.41
CA ARG A 475 -17.25 26.29 -98.19
C ARG A 475 -17.49 27.37 -97.12
N ARG A 476 -17.51 27.05 -95.82
CA ARG A 476 -16.92 25.94 -95.04
C ARG A 476 -17.91 25.26 -94.10
#